data_AF-A0A8T4SGD5-F1
#
_entry.id   AF-A0A8T4SGD5-F1
#
_cell.length_a   1.000
_cell.length_b   1.000
_cell.length_c   1.000
_cell.angle_alpha   90.00
_cell.angle_beta   90.00
_cell.angle_gamma   90.00
#
_symmetry.space_group_name_H-M   'P 1'
#
loop_
_entity.id
_entity.type
_entity.pdbx_description
1 polymer ?
#
loop_
_entity_poly.entity_id
_entity_poly.type
_entity_poly.pdbx_seq_one_letter_code
_entity_poly.pdbx_strand_id
1 'polypeptide(L)' 'MCPIIQTEADSLISLVDNKGKITAKEAAKILGMNERRVEEWADFLEKQGILNLKLNFFNLKLISKK' A
#
# COMPACT_ATOMS: atom_id res chain seq x y z
N MET A 1 28.37 -8.35 4.62
CA MET A 1 27.60 -7.14 4.29
C MET A 1 26.52 -7.57 3.33
N CYS A 2 25.32 -7.85 3.83
CA CYS A 2 24.25 -8.40 3.01
C CYS A 2 23.80 -7.31 2.02
N PRO A 3 23.75 -7.60 0.70
CA PRO A 3 23.22 -6.63 -0.24
C PRO A 3 21.79 -6.31 0.19
N ILE A 4 21.46 -5.03 0.24
CA ILE A 4 20.11 -4.55 0.49
C ILE A 4 19.30 -5.05 -0.70
N ILE A 5 18.69 -6.23 -0.58
CA ILE A 5 17.79 -6.75 -1.59
C ILE A 5 16.58 -5.86 -1.50
N GLN A 6 16.57 -4.76 -2.27
CA GLN A 6 15.44 -3.86 -2.33
C GLN A 6 14.34 -4.64 -3.04
N THR A 7 13.46 -5.24 -2.26
CA THR A 7 12.40 -6.06 -2.80
C THR A 7 11.28 -5.16 -3.32
N GLU A 8 10.40 -5.75 -4.12
CA GLU A 8 9.17 -5.10 -4.56
C GLU A 8 8.32 -4.62 -3.36
N ALA A 9 8.40 -5.35 -2.23
CA ALA A 9 7.77 -4.98 -0.96
C ALA A 9 8.39 -3.72 -0.33
N ASP A 10 9.73 -3.64 -0.28
CA ASP A 10 10.43 -2.45 0.25
C ASP A 10 10.09 -1.19 -0.56
N SER A 11 9.94 -1.36 -1.87
CA SER A 11 9.54 -0.27 -2.77
C SER A 11 8.11 0.18 -2.50
N LEU A 12 7.20 -0.77 -2.22
CA LEU A 12 5.82 -0.48 -1.82
C LEU A 12 5.76 0.25 -0.48
N ILE A 13 6.52 -0.20 0.53
CA ILE A 13 6.61 0.46 1.84
C ILE A 13 7.11 1.89 1.69
N SER A 14 8.23 2.09 0.98
CA SER A 14 8.81 3.42 0.76
C SER A 14 7.85 4.37 0.04
N LEU A 15 7.07 3.83 -0.88
CA LEU A 15 6.11 4.59 -1.67
C LEU A 15 4.87 4.97 -0.85
N VAL A 16 4.41 4.08 0.04
CA VAL A 16 3.34 4.40 1.01
C VAL A 16 3.84 5.41 2.04
N ASP A 17 5.08 5.28 2.52
CA ASP A 17 5.69 6.20 3.49
C ASP A 17 5.82 7.62 2.91
N ASN A 18 6.27 7.74 1.65
CA ASN A 18 6.41 9.04 0.98
C ASN A 18 5.07 9.71 0.62
N LYS A 19 4.06 8.95 0.16
CA LYS A 19 2.75 9.53 -0.20
C LYS A 19 1.79 9.63 0.99
N GLY A 20 2.03 8.89 2.07
CA GLY A 20 1.14 8.73 3.22
C GLY A 20 -0.13 7.90 2.95
N LYS A 21 -0.75 8.03 1.77
CA LYS A 21 -1.89 7.20 1.32
C LYS A 21 -1.79 6.97 -0.18
N ILE A 22 -1.93 5.73 -0.60
CA ILE A 22 -2.00 5.36 -2.01
C ILE A 22 -2.93 4.17 -2.21
N THR A 23 -3.55 4.11 -3.39
CA THR A 23 -4.37 2.96 -3.79
C THR A 23 -3.50 1.88 -4.45
N ALA A 24 -3.90 0.60 -4.37
CA ALA A 24 -3.19 -0.51 -5.01
C ALA A 24 -2.98 -0.25 -6.52
N LYS A 25 -4.00 0.31 -7.19
CA LYS A 25 -3.94 0.73 -8.60
C LYS A 25 -2.87 1.78 -8.90
N GLU A 26 -2.75 2.80 -8.05
CA GLU A 26 -1.72 3.83 -8.22
C GLU A 26 -0.32 3.27 -7.93
N ALA A 27 -0.18 2.47 -6.87
CA ALA A 27 1.09 1.82 -6.54
C ALA A 27 1.53 0.88 -7.67
N ALA A 28 0.61 0.11 -8.25
CA ALA A 28 0.87 -0.74 -9.41
C ALA A 28 1.39 0.05 -10.62
N LYS A 29 0.79 1.21 -10.91
CA LYS A 29 1.26 2.10 -11.99
C LYS A 29 2.66 2.66 -11.73
N ILE A 30 2.94 3.08 -10.50
CA ILE A 30 4.23 3.71 -10.16
C ILE A 30 5.35 2.68 -10.09
N LEU A 31 5.07 1.50 -9.52
CA LEU A 31 6.03 0.40 -9.39
C LEU A 31 6.15 -0.45 -10.67
N GLY A 32 5.30 -0.21 -11.67
CA GLY A 32 5.28 -0.99 -12.92
C GLY A 32 4.84 -2.45 -12.72
N MET A 33 4.00 -2.70 -11.72
CA MET A 33 3.61 -4.03 -11.28
C MET A 33 2.17 -4.35 -11.62
N ASN A 34 1.82 -5.64 -11.57
CA ASN A 34 0.42 -6.04 -11.63
C ASN A 34 -0.28 -5.63 -10.33
N GLU A 35 -1.49 -5.06 -10.44
CA GLU A 35 -2.33 -4.68 -9.30
C GLU A 35 -2.53 -5.85 -8.33
N ARG A 36 -2.71 -7.08 -8.84
CA ARG A 36 -2.82 -8.29 -8.03
C ARG A 36 -1.57 -8.55 -7.17
N ARG A 37 -0.38 -8.33 -7.73
CA ARG A 37 0.88 -8.50 -7.00
C ARG A 37 1.03 -7.44 -5.90
N VAL A 38 0.57 -6.21 -6.17
CA VAL A 38 0.54 -5.15 -5.17
C VAL A 38 -0.45 -5.46 -4.05
N GLU A 39 -1.62 -6.01 -4.36
CA GLU A 39 -2.60 -6.48 -3.36
C GLU A 39 -2.04 -7.60 -2.49
N GLU A 40 -1.36 -8.59 -3.09
CA GLU A 40 -0.71 -9.68 -2.36
C GLU A 40 0.36 -9.16 -1.38
N TRP A 41 1.19 -8.22 -1.84
CA TRP A 41 2.19 -7.58 -0.99
C TRP A 41 1.55 -6.72 0.10
N ALA A 42 0.49 -6.01 -0.24
CA ALA A 42 -0.22 -5.16 0.70
C ALA A 42 -0.83 -6.00 1.83
N ASP A 43 -1.51 -7.11 1.52
CA ASP A 43 -2.08 -8.04 2.51
C ASP A 43 -0.98 -8.67 3.38
N PHE A 44 0.15 -9.05 2.78
CA PHE A 44 1.30 -9.57 3.51
C PHE A 44 1.89 -8.55 4.50
N LEU A 45 2.07 -7.30 4.06
CA LEU A 45 2.63 -6.22 4.87
C LEU A 45 1.68 -5.74 5.98
N GLU A 46 0.37 -5.83 5.74
CA GLU A 46 -0.64 -5.59 6.78
C GLU A 46 -0.60 -6.66 7.86
N LYS A 47 -0.52 -7.94 7.49
CA LYS A 47 -0.40 -9.05 8.45
C LYS A 47 0.86 -8.96 9.30
N GLN A 48 1.94 -8.39 8.76
CA GLN A 48 3.17 -8.12 9.50
C GLN A 48 3.09 -6.87 10.38
N GLY A 49 2.02 -6.08 10.27
CA GLY A 49 1.83 -4.82 11.00
C GLY A 49 2.71 -3.66 10.50
N ILE A 50 3.30 -3.80 9.31
CA ILE A 50 4.21 -2.81 8.71
C ILE A 50 3.41 -1.72 7.99
N LEU A 51 2.28 -2.09 7.37
CA LEU A 51 1.36 -1.17 6.71
C LEU A 51 -0.05 -1.34 7.27
N ASN A 52 -0.85 -0.28 7.23
CA ASN A 52 -2.26 -0.33 7.58
C ASN A 52 -3.08 -0.14 6.30
N LEU A 53 -3.68 -1.21 5.77
CA LEU A 53 -4.56 -1.07 4.62
C LEU A 53 -5.91 -0.57 5.10
N LYS A 54 -6.15 0.72 4.90
CA LYS A 54 -7.52 1.23 4.98
C LYS A 54 -8.28 0.82 3.73
N LEU A 55 -8.87 -0.37 3.79
CA LEU A 55 -9.91 -0.81 2.86
C LEU A 55 -11.14 0.08 3.04
N ASN A 56 -11.13 1.28 2.44
CA ASN A 56 -12.33 2.11 2.34
C ASN A 56 -13.23 1.52 1.24
N PHE A 57 -13.87 0.39 1.54
CA PHE A 57 -14.62 -0.37 0.55
C PHE A 57 -15.96 0.26 0.14
N PHE A 58 -16.45 1.28 0.83
CA PHE A 58 -17.68 1.95 0.42
C PHE A 58 -17.57 3.46 0.66
N ASN A 59 -18.06 4.24 -0.30
CA ASN A 59 -18.25 5.68 -0.22
C ASN A 59 -19.02 6.08 1.06
N LEU A 60 -18.33 6.22 2.20
CA LEU A 60 -18.89 6.78 3.41
C LEU A 60 -18.46 8.24 3.50
N LYS A 61 -19.33 9.10 2.94
CA LYS A 61 -19.31 10.54 3.19
C LYS A 61 -19.62 10.78 4.67
N LEU A 62 -18.69 11.43 5.36
CA LEU A 62 -18.89 11.91 6.73
C LEU A 62 -19.65 13.25 6.68
N ILE A 63 -20.83 13.31 7.31
CA ILE A 63 -21.59 14.55 7.52
C ILE A 63 -21.60 14.84 9.02
N SER A 64 -21.24 16.06 9.42
CA SER A 64 -21.26 16.49 10.81
C SER A 64 -22.68 16.87 11.21
N LYS A 65 -23.15 16.34 12.35
CA LYS A 65 -24.41 16.76 12.99
C LYS A 65 -24.10 17.86 14.00
N LYS A 66 -24.78 18.98 13.88
CA LYS A 66 -24.92 19.98 14.94
C LYS A 66 -26.40 20.10 15.29
#